data_AF-A0A973KMI6-F1
#
_entry.id   AF-A0A973KMI6-F1
#
_cell.length_a   1.000
_cell.length_b   1.000
_cell.length_c   1.000
_cell.angle_alpha   90.00
_cell.angle_beta   90.00
_cell.angle_gamma   90.00
#
_symmetry.space_group_name_H-M   'P 1'
#
loop_
_entity.id
_entity.type
_entity.pdbx_description
1 polymer ?
#
loop_
_entity_poly.entity_id
_entity_poly.type
_entity_poly.pdbx_seq_one_letter_code
_entity_poly.pdbx_strand_id
1 'polypeptide(L)' 'MAKFRLVADEPRIAPWLGPETVQPDEVVTVPDDHFDAYACQPAVWEPVEEPKKTTAAKRGSKDGD' A
#
# COMPACT_ATOMS: atom_id res chain seq x y z
N MET A 1 6.83 9.30 2.79
CA MET A 1 6.29 8.05 3.30
C MET A 1 4.81 8.04 3.00
N ALA A 2 4.28 6.88 2.64
CA ALA A 2 2.85 6.68 2.43
C ALA A 2 2.24 5.95 3.64
N LYS A 3 0.93 6.07 3.84
CA LYS A 3 0.22 5.30 4.86
C LYS A 3 -0.83 4.41 4.21
N PHE A 4 -0.85 3.15 4.63
CA PHE A 4 -1.87 2.18 4.21
C PHE A 4 -2.61 1.66 5.43
N ARG A 5 -3.91 1.42 5.28
CA ARG A 5 -4.74 0.72 6.24
C ARG A 5 -4.91 -0.72 5.79
N LEU A 6 -4.78 -1.67 6.71
CA LEU A 6 -5.18 -3.04 6.43
C LEU A 6 -6.71 -3.11 6.40
N VAL A 7 -7.30 -3.39 5.25
CA VAL A 7 -8.76 -3.57 5.09
C VAL A 7 -9.15 -5.05 5.04
N ALA A 8 -8.17 -5.96 5.16
CA ALA A 8 -8.44 -7.38 5.31
C ALA A 8 -9.02 -7.68 6.71
N ASP A 9 -9.92 -8.66 6.76
CA ASP A 9 -10.56 -9.13 8.00
C ASP A 9 -9.60 -9.90 8.92
N GLU A 10 -8.49 -10.39 8.36
CA GLU A 10 -7.48 -11.16 9.08
C GLU A 10 -6.18 -10.37 9.26
N PRO A 11 -5.49 -10.51 10.42
CA PRO A 11 -4.21 -9.88 10.64
C PRO A 11 -3.15 -10.38 9.65
N ARG A 12 -2.32 -9.46 9.15
CA ARG A 12 -1.37 -9.76 8.06
C ARG A 12 0.06 -9.37 8.41
N ILE A 13 1.00 -10.21 8.04
CA ILE A 13 2.43 -9.90 8.18
C ILE A 13 2.82 -8.93 7.07
N ALA A 14 3.38 -7.79 7.46
CA ALA A 14 3.95 -6.81 6.54
C ALA A 14 5.49 -6.89 6.64
N PRO A 15 6.17 -7.60 5.71
CA PRO A 15 7.60 -7.92 5.85
C PRO A 15 8.52 -6.70 5.94
N TRP A 16 8.03 -5.54 5.50
CA TRP A 16 8.74 -4.25 5.46
C TRP A 16 8.57 -3.43 6.74
N LEU A 17 7.59 -3.75 7.59
CA LEU A 17 7.33 -3.07 8.86
C LEU A 17 8.00 -3.78 10.04
N GLY A 18 8.46 -5.01 9.83
CA GLY A 18 9.13 -5.82 10.84
C GLY A 18 8.41 -7.16 11.06
N PRO A 19 8.75 -7.88 12.15
CA PRO A 19 8.14 -9.15 12.49
C PRO A 19 6.71 -9.01 13.06
N GLU A 20 6.21 -7.78 13.23
CA GLU A 20 4.91 -7.52 13.82
C GLU A 20 3.77 -7.76 12.81
N THR A 21 2.70 -8.38 13.29
CA THR A 21 1.47 -8.61 12.52
C THR A 21 0.60 -7.36 12.55
N VAL A 22 0.23 -6.86 11.38
CA VAL A 22 -0.66 -5.73 11.22
C VAL A 22 -2.09 -6.17 11.48
N GLN A 23 -2.79 -5.49 12.37
CA GLN A 23 -4.19 -5.81 12.70
C GLN A 23 -5.16 -5.28 11.64
N PRO A 24 -6.37 -5.87 11.52
CA PRO A 24 -7.44 -5.29 10.72
C PRO A 24 -7.68 -3.83 11.12
N ASP A 25 -7.94 -2.97 10.14
CA ASP A 25 -8.12 -1.53 10.28
C ASP A 25 -6.90 -0.74 10.78
N GLU A 26 -5.76 -1.39 11.03
CA GLU A 26 -4.54 -0.74 11.47
C GLU A 26 -3.88 0.03 10.34
N VAL A 27 -3.41 1.24 10.66
CA VAL A 27 -2.74 2.13 9.70
C VAL A 27 -1.24 2.04 9.90
N VAL A 28 -0.55 1.67 8.84
CA VAL A 28 0.89 1.48 8.81
C VAL A 28 1.56 2.47 7.89
N THR A 29 2.77 2.90 8.27
CA THR A 29 3.57 3.82 7.46
C THR A 29 4.57 3.03 6.63
N VAL A 30 4.46 3.10 5.32
CA VAL A 30 5.38 2.43 4.39
C VAL A 30 6.29 3.45 3.68
N PRO A 31 7.50 3.04 3.29
CA PRO A 31 8.36 3.87 2.44
C PRO A 31 7.68 4.15 1.10
N ASP A 32 7.88 5.33 0.51
CA ASP A 32 7.26 5.73 -0.76
C ASP A 32 7.63 4.78 -1.91
N ASP A 33 8.83 4.18 -1.85
CA ASP A 33 9.34 3.20 -2.82
C ASP A 33 8.48 1.91 -2.88
N HIS A 34 7.80 1.57 -1.77
CA HIS A 34 6.93 0.40 -1.66
C HIS A 34 5.44 0.72 -1.89
N PHE A 35 5.08 1.98 -2.16
CA PHE A 35 3.68 2.37 -2.34
C PHE A 35 2.95 1.54 -3.40
N ASP A 36 3.57 1.33 -4.56
CA ASP A 36 2.99 0.61 -5.69
C ASP A 36 2.64 -0.84 -5.33
N ALA A 37 3.50 -1.53 -4.57
CA ALA A 37 3.30 -2.91 -4.15
C ALA A 37 2.05 -3.10 -3.27
N TYR A 38 1.75 -2.10 -2.44
CA TYR A 38 0.56 -2.09 -1.58
C TYR A 38 -0.68 -1.60 -2.32
N ALA A 39 -0.54 -0.53 -3.12
CA ALA A 39 -1.63 0.02 -3.93
C ALA A 39 -2.17 -0.99 -4.96
N CYS A 40 -1.33 -1.91 -5.44
CA CYS A 40 -1.74 -2.99 -6.34
C CYS A 40 -2.60 -4.08 -5.65
N GLN A 41 -2.73 -4.04 -4.32
CA GLN A 41 -3.54 -4.98 -3.53
C GLN A 41 -4.72 -4.29 -2.81
N PRO A 42 -5.66 -3.65 -3.53
CA PRO A 42 -6.74 -2.85 -2.93
C PRO A 42 -7.73 -3.66 -2.09
N ALA A 43 -7.78 -4.99 -2.28
CA ALA A 43 -8.59 -5.89 -1.46
C ALA A 43 -7.99 -6.12 -0.05
N VAL A 44 -6.74 -5.70 0.17
CA VAL A 44 -6.02 -5.93 1.43
C VAL A 44 -5.53 -4.62 2.04
N TRP A 45 -5.10 -3.68 1.21
CA TRP A 45 -4.52 -2.42 1.64
C TRP A 45 -5.25 -1.23 1.02
N GLU A 46 -5.65 -0.29 1.87
CA GLU A 46 -6.28 0.96 1.46
C GLU A 46 -5.32 2.13 1.69
N PRO A 47 -4.99 2.94 0.67
CA PRO A 47 -4.12 4.10 0.84
C PRO A 47 -4.84 5.18 1.64
N VAL A 48 -4.32 5.48 2.83
CA VAL A 48 -4.82 6.55 3.72
C VAL A 48 -4.11 7.86 3.47
N GLU A 49 -2.80 7.81 3.22
CA GLU A 49 -1.99 8.98 2.92
C GLU A 49 -1.06 8.67 1.74
N GLU A 50 -1.27 9.38 0.63
CA GLU A 50 -0.43 9.28 -0.56
C GLU A 50 0.95 9.91 -0.33
N PRO A 51 2.01 9.37 -0.94
CA PRO A 51 3.37 9.89 -0.77
C PRO A 51 3.48 11.34 -1.24
N LYS A 52 3.97 12.24 -0.36
CA LYS A 52 4.09 13.69 -0.65
C LYS A 52 4.97 14.05 -1.85
N LYS A 53 5.79 13.10 -2.33
CA LYS A 53 6.62 13.22 -3.52
C LYS A 53 6.74 11.87 -4.21
N THR A 54 5.73 11.47 -4.99
CA THR A 54 6.02 10.88 -6.29
C THR A 54 4.78 11.04 -7.16
N THR A 55 4.97 11.70 -8.29
CA THR A 55 4.19 11.48 -9.50
C THR A 55 4.06 9.97 -9.68
N ALA A 56 2.91 9.40 -9.31
CA ALA A 56 2.52 8.08 -9.76
C ALA A 56 2.46 8.17 -11.29
N ALA A 57 3.58 7.82 -11.91
CA ALA A 57 3.70 7.69 -13.33
C ALA A 57 2.69 6.62 -13.73
N LYS A 58 1.62 7.11 -14.37
CA LYS A 58 0.84 6.43 -15.40
C LYS A 58 1.65 5.28 -16.04
N ARG A 59 1.52 4.06 -15.49
CA ARG A 59 1.88 2.79 -16.14
C ARG A 59 0.74 1.82 -15.85
N GLY A 60 -0.20 1.58 -16.75
CA GLY A 60 -0.37 2.09 -18.09
C GLY A 60 -1.86 2.17 -18.41
N SER A 61 -2.23 3.27 -19.08
CA SER A 61 -3.39 3.26 -19.95
C SER A 61 -3.22 2.12 -20.97
N LYS A 62 -4.28 1.32 -21.12
CA LYS A 62 -4.76 0.75 -22.38
C LYS A 62 -4.27 1.56 -23.61
N ASP A 63 -3.51 0.93 -24.50
CA ASP A 63 -3.26 1.22 -25.94
C ASP A 63 -2.10 0.28 -26.37
N GLY A 64 -2.10 -0.58 -27.40
CA GLY A 64 -3.02 -0.94 -28.48
C GLY A 64 -2.25 -1.81 -29.50
N ASP A 65 -2.90 -2.86 -30.04
CA ASP A 65 -2.99 -3.24 -31.47
C ASP A 65 -4.08 -4.33 -31.61
#